data_AF-C3R0Z7-F1
#
_entry.id   AF-C3R0Z7-F1
#
_cell.length_a   1.000
_cell.length_b   1.000
_cell.length_c   1.000
_cell.angle_alpha   90.00
_cell.angle_beta   90.00
_cell.angle_gamma   90.00
#
_symmetry.space_group_name_H-M   'P 1'
#
loop_
_entity.id
_entity.type
_entity.pdbx_description
1 polymer ?
#
loop_
_entity_poly.entity_id
_entity_poly.type
_entity_poly.pdbx_seq_one_letter_code
_entity_poly.pdbx_strand_id
1 'polypeptide(L)'
;MKNKRWIYLAIISAIIVLGLASRKHGDILPEFIAEYSGDTLWAAMVYCGIRFLFPSLSILKTIVISLLFSYCIEISQLYQADWANTVRNTTLGALIFGHGFLWSDMICYTVGVSLSAVIDSGRIIISQKRNP
;
A
#
# COMPACT_ATOMS: atom_id res chain seq x y z
N MET A 1 -0.28 -10.98 -21.58
CA MET A 1 0.46 -10.40 -20.41
C MET A 1 0.31 -8.88 -20.27
N LYS A 2 0.31 -8.07 -21.35
CA LYS A 2 0.14 -6.60 -21.28
C LYS A 2 -1.17 -6.13 -20.60
N ASN A 3 -2.29 -6.81 -20.85
CA ASN A 3 -3.60 -6.36 -20.35
C ASN A 3 -3.77 -6.44 -18.82
N LYS A 4 -3.00 -7.31 -18.14
CA LYS A 4 -3.08 -7.45 -16.67
C LYS A 4 -2.43 -6.28 -15.95
N ARG A 5 -1.36 -5.70 -16.54
CA ARG A 5 -0.60 -4.57 -15.96
C ARG A 5 -1.40 -3.27 -15.91
N TRP A 6 -2.21 -3.00 -16.94
CA TRP A 6 -3.08 -1.82 -16.98
C TRP A 6 -4.09 -1.78 -15.85
N ILE A 7 -4.57 -2.95 -15.40
CA ILE A 7 -5.52 -3.00 -14.29
C ILE A 7 -4.84 -2.64 -12.97
N TYR A 8 -3.60 -3.10 -12.75
CA TYR A 8 -2.84 -2.67 -11.57
C TYR A 8 -2.51 -1.18 -11.61
N LEU A 9 -2.18 -0.62 -12.79
CA LEU A 9 -1.99 0.82 -12.94
C LEU A 9 -3.26 1.60 -12.58
N ALA A 10 -4.43 1.19 -13.10
CA ALA A 10 -5.69 1.83 -12.79
C ALA A 10 -6.01 1.77 -11.28
N ILE A 11 -5.76 0.61 -10.64
CA ILE A 11 -5.94 0.45 -9.19
C ILE A 11 -4.98 1.34 -8.41
N ILE A 12 -3.69 1.40 -8.79
CA ILE A 12 -2.69 2.27 -8.14
C ILE A 12 -3.11 3.74 -8.27
N SER A 13 -3.52 4.19 -9.46
CA SER A 13 -4.01 5.56 -9.66
C SER A 13 -5.24 5.86 -8.80
N ALA A 14 -6.19 4.94 -8.72
CA ALA A 14 -7.37 5.09 -7.85
C ALA A 14 -6.98 5.16 -6.38
N ILE A 15 -6.05 4.32 -5.92
CA ILE A 15 -5.55 4.31 -4.54
C ILE A 15 -4.85 5.63 -4.22
N ILE A 16 -4.02 6.18 -5.12
CA ILE A 16 -3.37 7.48 -4.91
C ILE A 16 -4.41 8.58 -4.75
N VAL A 17 -5.42 8.63 -5.63
CA VAL A 17 -6.48 9.63 -5.54
C VAL A 17 -7.27 9.49 -4.23
N LEU A 18 -7.65 8.27 -3.85
CA LEU A 18 -8.38 8.00 -2.61
C LEU A 18 -7.55 8.29 -1.36
N GLY A 19 -6.26 7.97 -1.37
CA GLY A 19 -5.34 8.25 -0.25
C GLY A 19 -5.12 9.74 -0.06
N LEU A 20 -4.94 10.50 -1.15
CA LEU A 20 -4.85 11.96 -1.10
C LEU A 20 -6.19 12.59 -0.69
N ALA A 21 -7.31 12.08 -1.19
CA ALA A 21 -8.63 12.54 -0.82
C ALA A 21 -8.93 12.28 0.66
N SER A 22 -8.56 11.11 1.20
CA SER A 22 -8.69 10.80 2.61
C SER A 22 -7.93 11.79 3.49
N ARG A 23 -6.66 12.07 3.14
CA ARG A 23 -5.83 13.05 3.87
C ARG A 23 -6.34 14.49 3.74
N LYS A 24 -6.94 14.86 2.60
CA LYS A 24 -7.48 16.21 2.36
C LYS A 24 -8.86 16.44 2.98
N HIS A 25 -9.67 15.39 3.10
CA HIS A 25 -11.04 15.45 3.62
C HIS A 25 -11.17 14.79 5.01
N GLY A 26 -10.07 14.69 5.75
CA GLY A 26 -10.05 14.12 7.10
C GLY A 26 -11.07 14.78 8.03
N ASP A 27 -11.29 16.08 7.88
CA ASP A 27 -12.23 16.88 8.69
C ASP A 27 -13.72 16.47 8.52
N ILE A 28 -14.05 15.77 7.44
CA ILE A 28 -15.43 15.34 7.11
C ILE A 28 -15.62 13.84 7.41
N LEU A 29 -14.52 13.10 7.51
CA LEU A 29 -14.53 11.66 7.73
C LEU A 29 -14.56 11.34 9.24
N PRO A 30 -15.13 10.18 9.63
CA PRO A 30 -14.95 9.67 10.99
C PRO A 30 -13.46 9.59 11.30
N GLU A 31 -13.06 10.02 12.50
CA GLU A 31 -11.67 10.11 12.95
C GLU A 31 -10.89 8.81 12.68
N PHE A 32 -11.50 7.66 12.99
CA PHE A 32 -10.96 6.34 12.68
C PHE A 32 -10.64 6.12 11.20
N ILE A 33 -11.53 6.54 10.29
CA ILE A 33 -11.32 6.39 8.85
C ILE A 33 -10.25 7.37 8.37
N ALA A 34 -10.30 8.62 8.83
CA ALA A 34 -9.31 9.64 8.47
C ALA A 34 -7.88 9.21 8.87
N GLU A 35 -7.74 8.60 10.05
CA GLU A 35 -6.45 8.16 10.59
C GLU A 35 -5.92 6.90 9.87
N TYR A 36 -6.70 5.82 9.77
CA TYR A 36 -6.17 4.51 9.33
C TYR A 36 -6.29 4.22 7.84
N SER A 37 -7.17 4.94 7.11
CA SER A 37 -7.41 4.64 5.70
C SER A 37 -6.21 4.96 4.83
N GLY A 38 -5.43 5.99 5.16
CA GLY A 38 -4.24 6.39 4.43
C GLY A 38 -3.21 5.25 4.36
N ASP A 39 -2.91 4.64 5.50
CA ASP A 39 -1.85 3.63 5.62
C ASP A 39 -2.30 2.27 5.10
N THR A 40 -3.59 1.94 5.30
CA THR A 40 -4.23 0.77 4.69
C THR A 40 -4.18 0.85 3.15
N LEU A 41 -4.52 2.01 2.59
CA LEU A 41 -4.46 2.26 1.15
C LEU A 41 -3.03 2.24 0.63
N TRP A 42 -2.08 2.81 1.38
CA TRP A 42 -0.67 2.78 1.01
C TRP A 42 -0.11 1.35 0.95
N ALA A 43 -0.42 0.48 1.91
CA ALA A 43 -0.01 -0.92 1.85
C ALA A 43 -0.66 -1.68 0.68
N ALA A 44 -1.92 -1.40 0.37
CA ALA A 44 -2.57 -1.93 -0.82
C ALA A 44 -1.87 -1.49 -2.12
N MET A 45 -1.40 -0.23 -2.18
CA MET A 45 -0.61 0.28 -3.29
C MET A 45 0.72 -0.45 -3.42
N VAL A 46 1.43 -0.71 -2.33
CA VAL A 46 2.69 -1.47 -2.33
C VAL A 46 2.47 -2.88 -2.91
N TYR A 47 1.44 -3.58 -2.45
CA TYR A 47 1.07 -4.90 -2.99
C TYR A 47 0.81 -4.85 -4.50
N CYS A 48 -0.02 -3.89 -4.93
CA CYS A 48 -0.34 -3.71 -6.35
C CYS A 48 0.90 -3.33 -7.18
N GLY A 49 1.81 -2.53 -6.62
CA GLY A 49 3.07 -2.14 -7.25
C GLY A 49 3.99 -3.34 -7.48
N ILE A 50 4.15 -4.21 -6.48
CA ILE A 50 4.93 -5.46 -6.63
C ILE A 50 4.28 -6.35 -7.70
N ARG A 51 2.94 -6.45 -7.70
CA ARG A 51 2.20 -7.25 -8.69
C ARG A 51 2.29 -6.69 -10.11
N PHE A 52 2.38 -5.37 -10.24
CA PHE A 52 2.60 -4.68 -11.50
C PHE A 52 3.99 -4.96 -12.06
N LEU A 53 5.04 -4.84 -11.23
CA LEU A 53 6.43 -5.11 -11.61
C LEU A 53 6.65 -6.60 -11.90
N PHE A 54 6.14 -7.46 -11.04
CA PHE A 54 6.38 -8.91 -11.04
C PHE A 54 5.06 -9.71 -11.04
N PRO A 55 4.32 -9.75 -12.17
CA PRO A 55 3.03 -10.43 -12.25
C PRO A 55 3.11 -11.96 -12.16
N SER A 56 4.31 -12.54 -12.26
CA SER A 56 4.57 -13.98 -12.15
C SER A 56 4.84 -14.46 -10.72
N LEU A 57 4.99 -13.56 -9.74
CA LEU A 57 5.18 -13.95 -8.35
C LEU A 57 3.98 -14.75 -7.81
N SER A 58 4.19 -15.59 -6.81
CA SER A 58 3.07 -16.19 -6.08
C SER A 58 2.45 -15.14 -5.14
N ILE A 59 1.16 -15.27 -4.88
CA ILE A 59 0.41 -14.36 -4.00
C ILE A 59 1.08 -14.28 -2.62
N LEU A 60 1.47 -15.44 -2.06
CA LEU A 60 2.17 -15.51 -0.78
C LEU A 60 3.49 -14.72 -0.77
N LYS A 61 4.29 -14.82 -1.85
CA LYS A 61 5.52 -14.03 -1.97
C LYS A 61 5.23 -12.54 -2.06
N THR A 62 4.20 -12.15 -2.81
CA THR A 62 3.78 -10.74 -2.91
C THR A 62 3.33 -10.20 -1.55
N ILE A 63 2.54 -10.96 -0.77
CA ILE A 63 2.15 -10.60 0.61
C ILE A 63 3.40 -10.34 1.46
N VAL A 64 4.31 -11.32 1.53
CA VAL A 64 5.50 -11.25 2.38
C VAL A 64 6.38 -10.07 2.00
N ILE A 65 6.65 -9.87 0.70
CA ILE A 65 7.48 -8.74 0.23
C ILE A 65 6.80 -7.41 0.56
N SER A 66 5.48 -7.31 0.40
CA SER A 66 4.74 -6.07 0.70
C SER A 66 4.81 -5.73 2.19
N LEU A 67 4.55 -6.71 3.07
CA LEU A 67 4.60 -6.50 4.51
C LEU A 67 6.01 -6.16 4.99
N LEU A 68 7.02 -6.89 4.51
CA LEU A 68 8.41 -6.59 4.85
C LEU A 68 8.81 -5.19 4.39
N PHE A 69 8.42 -4.79 3.18
CA PHE A 69 8.68 -3.46 2.67
C PHE A 69 8.01 -2.37 3.54
N SER A 70 6.73 -2.53 3.85
CA SER A 70 5.99 -1.60 4.71
C SER A 70 6.57 -1.52 6.12
N TYR A 71 6.88 -2.65 6.73
CA TYR A 71 7.47 -2.69 8.08
C TYR A 71 8.89 -2.12 8.12
N CYS A 72 9.70 -2.34 7.09
CA CYS A 72 11.02 -1.73 7.01
C CYS A 72 10.93 -0.20 6.94
N ILE A 73 9.95 0.34 6.20
CA ILE A 73 9.72 1.78 6.14
C ILE A 73 9.30 2.32 7.51
N GLU A 74 8.36 1.65 8.17
CA GLU A 74 7.88 2.01 9.51
C GLU A 74 9.03 1.97 10.55
N ILE A 75 9.79 0.87 10.59
CA ILE A 75 10.95 0.73 11.48
C ILE A 75 12.03 1.78 11.15
N SER A 76 12.18 2.16 9.87
CA SER A 76 13.13 3.22 9.51
C SER A 76 12.83 4.55 10.21
N GLN A 77 11.57 4.82 10.59
CA GLN A 77 11.21 6.04 11.31
C GLN A 77 11.77 6.08 12.73
N LEU A 78 12.13 4.93 13.33
CA LEU A 78 12.88 4.90 14.60
C LEU A 78 14.31 5.41 14.41
N TYR A 79 14.83 5.42 13.18
CA TYR A 79 16.12 5.97 12.84
C TYR A 79 16.02 7.48 12.58
N GLN A 80 16.40 8.26 13.59
CA GLN A 80 16.24 9.72 13.68
C GLN A 80 17.53 10.50 13.36
N ALA A 81 18.22 10.11 12.28
CA ALA A 81 19.39 10.86 11.81
C ALA A 81 18.98 12.13 11.06
N ASP A 82 19.79 13.20 11.16
CA ASP A 82 19.48 14.52 10.56
C ASP A 82 19.23 14.44 9.05
N TRP A 83 20.00 13.63 8.33
CA TRP A 83 19.82 13.43 6.89
C TRP A 83 18.49 12.73 6.57
N ALA A 84 18.09 11.76 7.39
CA ALA A 84 16.85 11.01 7.22
C ALA A 84 15.63 11.90 7.51
N ASN A 85 15.73 12.72 8.55
CA ASN A 85 14.70 13.69 8.90
C ASN A 85 14.60 14.82 7.87
N THR A 86 15.72 15.24 7.26
CA THR A 86 15.72 16.19 6.13
C THR A 86 14.92 15.63 4.95
N VAL A 87 15.10 14.34 4.62
CA VAL A 87 14.30 13.68 3.57
C VAL A 87 12.82 13.61 3.94
N ARG A 88 12.49 13.22 5.18
CA ARG A 88 11.10 13.15 5.67
C ARG A 88 10.40 14.50 5.72
N ASN A 89 11.14 15.59 5.92
CA ASN A 89 10.59 16.95 5.89
C ASN A 89 10.27 17.45 4.46
N THR A 90 10.65 16.71 3.42
CA THR A 90 10.16 16.99 2.06
C THR A 90 8.76 16.43 1.87
N THR A 91 7.91 17.06 1.06
CA THR A 91 6.53 16.60 0.81
C THR A 91 6.48 15.16 0.28
N LEU A 92 7.43 14.78 -0.58
CA LEU A 92 7.52 13.42 -1.11
C LEU A 92 8.03 12.43 -0.05
N GLY A 93 9.02 12.82 0.75
CA GLY A 93 9.53 11.99 1.84
C GLY A 93 8.49 11.76 2.92
N ALA A 94 7.74 12.79 3.31
CA ALA A 94 6.60 12.68 4.24
C ALA A 94 5.54 11.70 3.72
N LEU A 95 5.23 11.75 2.43
CA LEU A 95 4.22 10.88 1.80
C LEU A 95 4.68 9.41 1.72
N ILE A 96 5.97 9.17 1.51
CA ILE A 96 6.52 7.81 1.32
C ILE A 96 6.94 7.18 2.65
N PHE A 97 7.58 7.95 3.53
CA PHE A 97 8.21 7.44 4.74
C PHE A 97 7.45 7.77 6.01
N GLY A 98 6.49 8.70 6.00
CA GLY A 98 5.80 9.16 7.20
C GLY A 98 6.70 9.95 8.16
N HIS A 99 6.12 10.40 9.27
CA HIS A 99 6.80 11.25 10.27
C HIS A 99 7.08 10.54 11.60
N GLY A 100 6.44 9.41 11.90
CA GLY A 100 6.60 8.74 13.18
C GLY A 100 6.03 7.33 13.16
N PHE A 101 6.60 6.50 14.04
CA PHE A 101 6.27 5.09 14.18
C PHE A 101 4.98 4.90 14.97
N LEU A 102 4.01 4.19 14.39
CA LEU A 102 2.78 3.80 15.06
C LEU A 102 2.53 2.29 14.96
N TRP A 103 2.24 1.65 16.09
CA TRP A 103 1.88 0.23 16.11
C TRP A 103 0.58 -0.07 15.35
N SER A 104 -0.34 0.90 15.30
CA SER A 104 -1.56 0.82 14.48
C SER A 104 -1.23 0.60 13.01
N ASP A 105 -0.12 1.15 12.53
CA ASP A 105 0.23 1.14 11.11
C ASP A 105 0.62 -0.28 10.69
N MET A 106 1.25 -1.06 11.58
CA MET A 106 1.49 -2.49 11.34
C MET A 106 0.20 -3.26 11.10
N ILE A 107 -0.87 -2.95 11.85
CA ILE A 107 -2.18 -3.57 11.68
C ILE A 107 -2.80 -3.10 10.36
N CYS A 108 -2.76 -1.80 10.08
CA CYS A 108 -3.28 -1.21 8.83
C CYS A 108 -2.61 -1.82 7.61
N TYR A 109 -1.28 -1.98 7.65
CA TYR A 109 -0.51 -2.60 6.58
C TYR A 109 -0.89 -4.08 6.39
N THR A 110 -1.06 -4.83 7.48
CA THR A 110 -1.53 -6.22 7.44
C THR A 110 -2.90 -6.32 6.78
N VAL A 111 -3.84 -5.45 7.17
CA VAL A 111 -5.20 -5.40 6.61
C VAL A 111 -5.17 -5.03 5.12
N GLY A 112 -4.44 -3.98 4.75
CA GLY A 112 -4.33 -3.50 3.37
C GLY A 112 -3.74 -4.54 2.41
N VAL A 113 -2.66 -5.20 2.82
CA VAL A 113 -2.03 -6.29 2.05
C VAL A 113 -2.97 -7.49 1.95
N SER A 114 -3.59 -7.91 3.07
CA SER A 114 -4.48 -9.07 3.08
C SER A 114 -5.69 -8.87 2.18
N LEU A 115 -6.33 -7.71 2.25
CA LEU A 115 -7.47 -7.36 1.39
C LEU A 115 -7.07 -7.38 -0.10
N SER A 116 -5.91 -6.81 -0.43
CA SER A 116 -5.38 -6.80 -1.80
C SER A 116 -5.11 -8.22 -2.31
N ALA A 117 -4.55 -9.09 -1.46
CA ALA A 117 -4.29 -10.47 -1.79
C ALA A 117 -5.57 -11.29 -2.01
N VAL A 118 -6.61 -11.08 -1.20
CA VAL A 118 -7.92 -11.73 -1.38
C VAL A 118 -8.54 -11.33 -2.72
N ILE A 119 -8.52 -10.04 -3.05
CA ILE A 119 -9.03 -9.52 -4.33
C ILE A 119 -8.23 -10.12 -5.50
N ASP A 120 -6.90 -10.14 -5.43
CA ASP A 120 -6.05 -10.70 -6.48
C ASP A 120 -6.28 -12.22 -6.65
N SER A 121 -6.39 -12.96 -5.55
CA SER A 121 -6.70 -14.40 -5.55
C SER A 121 -8.02 -14.69 -6.27
N GLY A 122 -9.09 -13.97 -5.92
CA GLY A 122 -10.39 -14.12 -6.57
C GLY A 122 -10.33 -13.83 -8.07
N ARG A 123 -9.57 -12.81 -8.48
CA ARG A 123 -9.39 -12.48 -9.91
C ARG A 123 -8.62 -13.55 -10.68
N ILE A 124 -7.60 -14.14 -10.08
CA ILE A 124 -6.83 -15.23 -10.70
C ILE A 124 -7.72 -16.47 -10.90
N ILE A 125 -8.50 -16.84 -9.88
CA ILE A 125 -9.44 -17.97 -9.94
C ILE A 125 -10.48 -17.76 -11.06
N ILE A 126 -11.10 -16.58 -11.13
CA ILE A 126 -12.08 -16.24 -12.17
C ILE A 126 -11.41 -16.26 -13.57
N SER A 127 -10.18 -15.76 -13.69
CA SER A 127 -9.44 -15.76 -14.95
C SER A 127 -9.09 -17.17 -15.43
N GLN A 128 -8.80 -18.12 -14.54
CA GLN A 128 -8.56 -19.51 -14.91
C GLN A 128 -9.85 -20.20 -15.36
N LYS A 129 -10.96 -19.96 -14.66
CA LYS A 129 -12.26 -20.55 -15.01
C LYS A 129 -12.80 -20.08 -16.38
N ARG A 130 -12.35 -18.92 -16.86
CA ARG A 130 -12.78 -18.32 -18.14
C ARG A 130 -11.95 -18.77 -19.35
N ASN A 131 -10.79 -19.42 -19.14
CA ASN A 131 -9.94 -20.02 -20.16
C ASN A 131 -9.66 -21.49 -19.80
N PRO A 132 -10.64 -22.40 -19.97
CA PRO A 132 -10.40 -23.84 -19.86
C PRO A 132 -9.52 -24.37 -20.99
#